data_AF-A0A1V9XJR9-F1
#
_entry.id   AF-A0A1V9XJR9-F1
#
_cell.length_a   1.000
_cell.length_b   1.000
_cell.length_c   1.000
_cell.angle_alpha   90.00
_cell.angle_beta   90.00
_cell.angle_gamma   90.00
#
_symmetry.space_group_name_H-M   'P 1'
#
loop_
_entity.id
_entity.type
_entity.pdbx_description
1 polymer ?
#
loop_
_entity_poly.entity_id
_entity_poly.type
_entity_poly.pdbx_seq_one_letter_code
_entity_poly.pdbx_strand_id
1 'polypeptide(L)'
;MNRKSAGSRSDLAPRKSIRSRDSQIPSAGVPSSARRGLANRTVIDAARNSVGGGRVSFYTQVNQKDPRVMNDEFIQRTFSRIRDFLVQRRLNSEIVPSTNKLTLRQFENMLVTLFRFIDPTYNPPSGNQWLEHEVPILMDGYPHKVTKSMMQTVSSKPGPVVGILDYLLDLATAMECDPAEAIRLLSKEDGALQVETEELARSSFVKGLPVASPQLKEQVLDLCTRHKGIMDEAGIRAERERVRSAQQEAEAALQLLEEQLAERDSVEEEYQQLVEYLEQMKSRETSKKLDLERMHEEKTHLTQKIIEIDQLIGQTKTVVEGQPISVEEIRSMRTQSTELEDTRSSVLSNMRSTESELELVSSSVRTVKAELETVCGEISQLLDNGPWDGLRNFGRNDLIEAARKADEATVLLREMTQEFDLLSKK
;
A
#
# COMPACT_ATOMS: atom_id res chain seq x y z
N MET A 1 45.52 -52.55 15.32
CA MET A 1 45.64 -53.54 14.22
C MET A 1 45.44 -52.84 12.88
N ASN A 2 45.67 -53.54 11.76
CA ASN A 2 45.58 -53.12 10.34
C ASN A 2 44.60 -51.95 10.02
N ARG A 3 45.06 -50.86 9.36
CA ARG A 3 45.29 -50.66 7.90
C ARG A 3 43.97 -50.58 7.10
N LYS A 4 43.63 -49.40 6.55
CA LYS A 4 43.90 -48.92 5.16
C LYS A 4 43.01 -49.57 4.06
N SER A 5 42.63 -48.92 2.96
CA SER A 5 42.45 -47.50 2.57
C SER A 5 42.06 -47.39 1.08
N ALA A 6 41.24 -46.41 0.70
CA ALA A 6 41.04 -45.93 -0.69
C ALA A 6 40.46 -46.94 -1.72
N GLY A 7 40.20 -46.47 -2.94
CA GLY A 7 39.64 -47.26 -4.05
C GLY A 7 40.09 -46.78 -5.44
N SER A 8 39.63 -47.47 -6.48
CA SER A 8 39.78 -47.18 -7.92
C SER A 8 38.51 -47.71 -8.62
N ARG A 9 37.80 -47.05 -9.55
CA ARG A 9 38.14 -46.31 -10.79
C ARG A 9 38.50 -47.26 -11.96
N SER A 10 37.90 -46.98 -13.14
CA SER A 10 38.10 -47.64 -14.46
C SER A 10 37.52 -49.08 -14.58
N ASP A 11 37.00 -49.57 -15.72
CA ASP A 11 36.74 -48.93 -17.03
C ASP A 11 35.81 -49.77 -17.94
N LEU A 12 35.45 -49.25 -19.14
CA LEU A 12 35.03 -49.98 -20.37
C LEU A 12 33.71 -50.80 -20.34
N ALA A 13 32.85 -50.87 -21.39
CA ALA A 13 32.87 -50.30 -22.75
C ALA A 13 31.46 -50.26 -23.39
N PRO A 14 31.18 -49.35 -24.35
CA PRO A 14 29.96 -49.36 -25.17
C PRO A 14 30.05 -50.33 -26.38
N ARG A 15 28.92 -50.70 -26.99
CA ARG A 15 28.88 -51.55 -28.21
C ARG A 15 27.95 -51.06 -29.32
N LYS A 16 28.58 -50.65 -30.43
CA LYS A 16 28.21 -50.83 -31.87
C LYS A 16 26.83 -50.29 -32.33
N SER A 17 26.69 -49.39 -33.32
CA SER A 17 27.38 -49.15 -34.60
C SER A 17 27.09 -50.16 -35.72
N ILE A 18 26.28 -49.72 -36.70
CA ILE A 18 26.21 -50.18 -38.11
C ILE A 18 26.16 -48.91 -39.01
N ARG A 19 26.49 -49.03 -40.30
CA ARG A 19 27.09 -47.97 -41.14
C ARG A 19 26.15 -47.12 -42.02
N SER A 20 26.71 -45.98 -42.43
CA SER A 20 26.30 -45.04 -43.49
C SER A 20 26.23 -45.64 -44.91
N ARG A 21 25.71 -44.84 -45.86
CA ARG A 21 25.96 -44.97 -47.30
C ARG A 21 26.07 -43.59 -47.96
N ASP A 22 27.21 -43.30 -48.59
CA ASP A 22 27.50 -42.08 -49.36
C ASP A 22 27.59 -42.36 -50.88
N SER A 23 27.20 -41.37 -51.69
CA SER A 23 27.72 -41.07 -53.05
C SER A 23 26.95 -39.85 -53.64
N GLN A 24 27.51 -38.62 -53.72
CA GLN A 24 28.29 -38.05 -54.85
C GLN A 24 27.42 -37.67 -56.09
N ILE A 25 27.61 -36.60 -56.88
CA ILE A 25 28.51 -35.40 -56.99
C ILE A 25 27.90 -34.47 -58.12
N PRO A 26 28.29 -33.19 -58.41
CA PRO A 26 29.30 -32.24 -57.88
C PRO A 26 28.64 -31.10 -57.03
N SER A 27 28.75 -29.75 -57.14
CA SER A 27 29.40 -28.79 -58.08
C SER A 27 29.62 -27.35 -57.50
N ALA A 28 29.90 -26.38 -58.38
CA ALA A 28 30.45 -25.02 -58.18
C ALA A 28 29.48 -23.94 -57.61
N GLY A 29 29.96 -22.81 -57.05
CA GLY A 29 31.35 -22.33 -56.91
C GLY A 29 31.53 -21.14 -55.94
N VAL A 30 32.80 -20.78 -55.66
CA VAL A 30 33.30 -19.87 -54.59
C VAL A 30 34.17 -18.77 -55.26
N PRO A 31 34.09 -17.46 -54.93
CA PRO A 31 34.72 -16.84 -53.73
C PRO A 31 33.86 -15.76 -53.02
N SER A 32 33.99 -15.44 -51.72
CA SER A 32 35.16 -15.25 -50.83
C SER A 32 35.89 -13.90 -51.01
N SER A 33 35.71 -12.98 -50.06
CA SER A 33 36.54 -11.78 -49.86
C SER A 33 36.42 -11.28 -48.42
N ALA A 34 37.52 -10.82 -47.81
CA ALA A 34 37.55 -10.33 -46.43
C ALA A 34 38.48 -9.13 -46.24
N ARG A 35 37.96 -8.02 -45.69
CA ARG A 35 38.64 -6.80 -45.16
C ARG A 35 37.68 -6.18 -44.12
N ARG A 36 38.03 -6.07 -42.83
CA ARG A 36 38.95 -5.13 -42.14
C ARG A 36 38.44 -3.67 -42.06
N GLY A 37 38.34 -3.14 -40.83
CA GLY A 37 37.79 -1.82 -40.45
C GLY A 37 36.63 -2.01 -39.45
N LEU A 38 36.75 -1.97 -38.11
CA LEU A 38 37.55 -1.18 -37.15
C LEU A 38 37.05 0.27 -36.95
N ALA A 39 36.81 0.66 -35.69
CA ALA A 39 36.16 1.90 -35.20
C ALA A 39 34.64 2.03 -35.53
N ASN A 40 33.75 2.51 -34.65
CA ASN A 40 33.89 3.05 -33.28
C ASN A 40 32.72 2.62 -32.36
N ARG A 41 32.90 2.78 -31.03
CA ARG A 41 31.82 2.74 -30.04
C ARG A 41 31.09 4.08 -29.98
N THR A 42 29.76 4.06 -29.90
CA THR A 42 28.97 4.96 -29.06
C THR A 42 27.75 4.21 -28.53
N VAL A 43 27.42 4.44 -27.26
CA VAL A 43 26.11 4.14 -26.66
C VAL A 43 25.40 5.49 -26.52
N ILE A 44 24.11 5.56 -26.86
CA ILE A 44 23.05 6.42 -26.29
C ILE A 44 21.78 6.29 -27.16
N ASP A 45 20.65 6.59 -26.55
CA ASP A 45 19.27 6.29 -26.95
C ASP A 45 18.77 6.87 -28.28
N ALA A 46 17.82 6.16 -28.89
CA ALA A 46 16.95 6.68 -29.94
C ALA A 46 15.57 6.00 -29.92
N ALA A 47 14.75 6.30 -28.90
CA ALA A 47 13.35 5.90 -28.89
C ALA A 47 12.59 6.59 -30.04
N ARG A 48 12.19 5.83 -31.07
CA ARG A 48 11.34 6.30 -32.18
C ARG A 48 10.29 5.26 -32.55
N ASN A 49 9.17 5.29 -31.85
CA ASN A 49 7.94 4.66 -32.33
C ASN A 49 7.41 5.46 -33.53
N SER A 50 7.62 4.94 -34.73
CA SER A 50 7.12 5.54 -35.97
C SER A 50 5.59 5.50 -36.01
N VAL A 51 4.93 6.66 -36.03
CA VAL A 51 3.47 6.77 -36.23
C VAL A 51 3.15 6.49 -37.71
N GLY A 52 3.19 5.21 -38.08
CA GLY A 52 2.82 4.72 -39.40
C GLY A 52 1.30 4.56 -39.53
N GLY A 53 0.62 5.61 -40.00
CA GLY A 53 -0.84 5.62 -40.22
C GLY A 53 -1.29 4.73 -41.38
N GLY A 54 -1.06 3.42 -41.29
CA GLY A 54 -1.52 2.42 -42.26
C GLY A 54 -3.00 2.08 -42.06
N ARG A 55 -3.81 2.28 -43.10
CA ARG A 55 -5.18 1.75 -43.15
C ARG A 55 -5.13 0.23 -43.09
N VAL A 56 -5.53 -0.36 -41.96
CA VAL A 56 -5.63 -1.82 -41.84
C VAL A 56 -6.80 -2.32 -42.69
N SER A 57 -6.50 -3.09 -43.74
CA SER A 57 -7.51 -3.84 -44.48
C SER A 57 -8.06 -4.95 -43.59
N PHE A 58 -9.38 -4.98 -43.40
CA PHE A 58 -10.05 -6.01 -42.60
C PHE A 58 -10.16 -7.37 -43.30
N TYR A 59 -9.66 -7.50 -44.54
CA TYR A 59 -9.62 -8.77 -45.26
C TYR A 59 -8.18 -9.30 -45.41
N THR A 60 -8.03 -10.60 -45.15
CA THR A 60 -6.81 -11.45 -45.25
C THR A 60 -5.72 -11.30 -44.17
N GLN A 61 -5.87 -12.04 -43.06
CA GLN A 61 -4.86 -12.28 -42.01
C GLN A 61 -4.67 -13.79 -41.70
N VAL A 62 -4.73 -14.65 -42.71
CA VAL A 62 -4.90 -16.13 -42.62
C VAL A 62 -3.75 -16.88 -41.88
N ASN A 63 -2.67 -16.19 -41.49
CA ASN A 63 -1.53 -16.78 -40.78
C ASN A 63 -1.02 -15.93 -39.59
N GLN A 64 -1.86 -15.09 -38.97
CA GLN A 64 -1.50 -14.49 -37.68
C GLN A 64 -1.41 -15.56 -36.58
N LYS A 65 -0.31 -15.53 -35.82
CA LYS A 65 -0.17 -16.28 -34.57
C LYS A 65 -1.14 -15.71 -33.54
N ASP A 66 -1.69 -16.57 -32.69
CA ASP A 66 -2.52 -16.12 -31.55
C ASP A 66 -1.69 -15.19 -30.65
N PRO A 67 -2.15 -13.96 -30.37
CA PRO A 67 -1.42 -13.02 -29.53
C PRO A 67 -1.47 -13.39 -28.04
N ARG A 68 -2.35 -14.31 -27.63
CA ARG A 68 -2.47 -14.73 -26.23
C ARG A 68 -1.35 -15.70 -25.86
N VAL A 69 -0.70 -15.44 -24.73
CA VAL A 69 0.33 -16.31 -24.17
C VAL A 69 -0.36 -17.50 -23.50
N MET A 70 -0.46 -18.62 -24.23
CA MET A 70 -1.13 -19.86 -23.82
C MET A 70 -0.34 -20.64 -22.75
N ASN A 71 -0.02 -20.01 -21.61
CA ASN A 71 0.66 -20.61 -20.47
C ASN A 71 -0.32 -21.16 -19.42
N ASP A 72 0.22 -21.73 -18.34
CA ASP A 72 -0.55 -22.26 -17.22
C ASP A 72 -1.40 -21.20 -16.48
N GLU A 73 -0.92 -19.95 -16.42
CA GLU A 73 -1.64 -18.82 -15.81
C GLU A 73 -2.86 -18.41 -16.63
N PHE A 74 -2.74 -18.38 -17.96
CA PHE A 74 -3.86 -18.17 -18.88
C PHE A 74 -4.92 -19.26 -18.71
N ILE A 75 -4.50 -20.53 -18.65
CA ILE A 75 -5.42 -21.66 -18.42
C ILE A 75 -6.18 -21.50 -17.09
N GLN A 76 -5.49 -21.17 -16.01
CA GLN A 76 -6.13 -20.92 -14.70
C GLN A 76 -7.07 -19.71 -14.76
N ARG A 77 -6.66 -18.61 -15.39
CA ARG A 77 -7.47 -17.39 -15.52
C ARG A 77 -8.75 -17.66 -16.29
N THR A 78 -8.68 -18.28 -17.47
CA THR A 78 -9.87 -18.63 -18.26
C THR A 78 -10.77 -19.63 -17.53
N PHE A 79 -10.22 -20.64 -16.84
CA PHE A 79 -11.05 -21.53 -16.01
C PHE A 79 -11.76 -20.78 -14.88
N SER A 80 -11.13 -19.81 -14.22
CA SER A 80 -11.85 -18.95 -13.26
C SER A 80 -12.92 -18.09 -13.95
N ARG A 81 -12.62 -17.42 -15.07
CA ARG A 81 -13.62 -16.65 -15.84
C ARG A 81 -14.87 -17.49 -16.20
N ILE A 82 -14.67 -18.73 -16.69
CA ILE A 82 -15.76 -19.65 -17.02
C ILE A 82 -16.52 -20.06 -15.75
N ARG A 83 -15.81 -20.37 -14.65
CA ARG A 83 -16.44 -20.73 -13.37
C ARG A 83 -17.33 -19.60 -12.84
N ASP A 84 -16.83 -18.38 -12.87
CA ASP A 84 -17.51 -17.19 -12.38
C ASP A 84 -18.76 -16.89 -13.22
N PHE A 85 -18.67 -16.99 -14.56
CA PHE A 85 -19.81 -16.88 -15.47
C PHE A 85 -20.88 -17.96 -15.19
N LEU A 86 -20.49 -19.23 -15.03
CA LEU A 86 -21.42 -20.31 -14.72
C LEU A 86 -22.12 -20.10 -13.37
N VAL A 87 -21.40 -19.61 -12.35
CA VAL A 87 -21.97 -19.26 -11.04
C VAL A 87 -22.96 -18.10 -11.16
N GLN A 88 -22.62 -17.03 -11.89
CA GLN A 88 -23.53 -15.91 -12.17
C GLN A 88 -24.81 -16.37 -12.88
N ARG A 89 -24.68 -17.29 -13.86
CA ARG A 89 -25.79 -17.90 -14.61
C ARG A 89 -26.50 -19.04 -13.87
N ARG A 90 -26.13 -19.32 -12.61
CA ARG A 90 -26.69 -20.40 -11.75
C ARG A 90 -26.60 -21.81 -12.36
N LEU A 91 -25.61 -22.04 -13.21
CA LEU A 91 -25.31 -23.35 -13.81
C LEU A 91 -24.30 -24.14 -12.96
N ASN A 92 -24.18 -25.45 -13.21
CA ASN A 92 -23.20 -26.26 -12.50
C ASN A 92 -21.76 -25.88 -12.93
N SER A 93 -21.02 -25.30 -12.00
CA SER A 93 -19.63 -24.87 -12.18
C SER A 93 -18.59 -25.99 -11.98
N GLU A 94 -19.00 -27.17 -11.48
CA GLU A 94 -18.15 -28.37 -11.32
C GLU A 94 -17.63 -28.94 -12.66
N ILE A 95 -18.24 -28.55 -13.79
CA ILE A 95 -17.74 -28.94 -15.13
C ILE A 95 -16.35 -28.35 -15.42
N VAL A 96 -15.98 -27.26 -14.74
CA VAL A 96 -14.69 -26.59 -14.86
C VAL A 96 -13.67 -27.27 -13.93
N PRO A 97 -12.53 -27.78 -14.43
CA PRO A 97 -11.54 -28.43 -13.59
C PRO A 97 -10.96 -27.47 -12.53
N SER A 98 -10.62 -28.02 -11.37
CA SER A 98 -9.86 -27.35 -10.30
C SER A 98 -8.35 -27.36 -10.53
N THR A 99 -7.89 -27.88 -11.67
CA THR A 99 -6.47 -27.96 -12.05
C THR A 99 -6.28 -27.62 -13.52
N ASN A 100 -5.06 -27.31 -13.92
CA ASN A 100 -4.70 -26.95 -15.30
C ASN A 100 -4.88 -28.11 -16.30
N LYS A 101 -5.17 -29.33 -15.83
CA LYS A 101 -5.38 -30.52 -16.67
C LYS A 101 -6.83 -30.59 -17.14
N LEU A 102 -7.01 -30.49 -18.45
CA LEU A 102 -8.31 -30.58 -19.12
C LEU A 102 -8.54 -31.99 -19.67
N THR A 103 -9.53 -32.73 -19.16
CA THR A 103 -9.96 -33.97 -19.81
C THR A 103 -10.81 -33.66 -21.05
N LEU A 104 -10.79 -34.54 -22.06
CA LEU A 104 -11.62 -34.39 -23.27
C LEU A 104 -13.11 -34.18 -22.93
N ARG A 105 -13.63 -34.90 -21.93
CA ARG A 105 -15.03 -34.79 -21.47
C ARG A 105 -15.34 -33.50 -20.71
N GLN A 106 -14.37 -32.91 -20.00
CA GLN A 106 -14.53 -31.57 -19.40
C GLN A 106 -14.53 -30.48 -20.47
N PHE A 107 -13.67 -30.60 -21.49
CA PHE A 107 -13.72 -29.72 -22.66
C PHE A 107 -15.07 -29.84 -23.38
N GLU A 108 -15.53 -31.07 -23.65
CA GLU A 108 -16.83 -31.36 -24.26
C GLU A 108 -17.98 -30.71 -23.49
N ASN A 109 -18.05 -30.91 -22.18
CA ASN A 109 -19.08 -30.31 -21.32
C ASN A 109 -19.02 -28.77 -21.38
N MET A 110 -17.86 -28.16 -21.17
CA MET A 110 -17.71 -26.69 -21.19
C MET A 110 -18.04 -26.10 -22.57
N LEU A 111 -17.59 -26.75 -23.65
CA LEU A 111 -17.87 -26.34 -25.02
C LEU A 111 -19.38 -26.33 -25.29
N VAL A 112 -20.07 -27.44 -25.01
CA VAL A 112 -21.52 -27.58 -25.24
C VAL A 112 -22.32 -26.64 -24.34
N THR A 113 -21.89 -26.41 -23.09
CA THR A 113 -22.53 -25.44 -22.20
C THR A 113 -22.39 -24.00 -22.69
N LEU A 114 -21.18 -23.56 -23.09
CA LEU A 114 -20.96 -22.20 -23.59
C LEU A 114 -21.63 -21.97 -24.96
N PHE A 115 -21.50 -22.92 -25.89
CA PHE A 115 -22.08 -22.78 -27.24
C PHE A 115 -23.61 -22.69 -27.22
N ARG A 116 -24.27 -23.29 -26.21
CA ARG A 116 -25.73 -23.18 -26.01
C ARG A 116 -26.25 -21.81 -25.57
N PHE A 117 -25.37 -20.88 -25.18
CA PHE A 117 -25.74 -19.46 -25.04
C PHE A 117 -25.77 -18.73 -26.40
N ILE A 118 -25.09 -19.27 -27.42
CA ILE A 118 -25.00 -18.69 -28.76
C ILE A 118 -26.07 -19.33 -29.67
N ASP A 119 -26.20 -20.66 -29.63
CA ASP A 119 -27.29 -21.42 -30.26
C ASP A 119 -27.98 -22.32 -29.21
N PRO A 120 -29.12 -21.88 -28.64
CA PRO A 120 -29.91 -22.69 -27.71
C PRO A 120 -30.44 -24.02 -28.27
N THR A 121 -30.47 -24.18 -29.59
CA THR A 121 -30.91 -25.42 -30.26
C THR A 121 -29.76 -26.40 -30.51
N TYR A 122 -28.51 -26.01 -30.23
CA TYR A 122 -27.34 -26.84 -30.49
C TYR A 122 -27.36 -28.16 -29.70
N ASN A 123 -27.18 -29.26 -30.43
CA ASN A 123 -27.06 -30.60 -29.87
C ASN A 123 -25.84 -31.30 -30.47
N PRO A 124 -24.87 -31.75 -29.65
CA PRO A 124 -23.63 -32.35 -30.15
C PRO A 124 -23.88 -33.68 -30.89
N PRO A 125 -23.20 -33.93 -32.03
CA PRO A 125 -23.32 -35.20 -32.75
C PRO A 125 -22.89 -36.40 -31.89
N SER A 126 -23.59 -37.52 -32.01
CA SER A 126 -23.32 -38.72 -31.21
C SER A 126 -22.18 -39.58 -31.78
N GLY A 127 -21.05 -39.64 -31.07
CA GLY A 127 -19.96 -40.58 -31.37
C GLY A 127 -18.62 -40.24 -30.71
N ASN A 128 -17.73 -41.23 -30.58
CA ASN A 128 -16.49 -41.10 -29.77
C ASN A 128 -15.41 -40.15 -30.35
N GLN A 129 -15.65 -39.49 -31.48
CA GLN A 129 -14.69 -38.60 -32.15
C GLN A 129 -15.35 -37.33 -32.75
N TRP A 130 -16.59 -36.99 -32.36
CA TRP A 130 -17.34 -35.88 -32.99
C TRP A 130 -16.58 -34.54 -32.93
N LEU A 131 -15.98 -34.23 -31.78
CA LEU A 131 -15.18 -33.02 -31.54
C LEU A 131 -14.06 -32.80 -32.58
N GLU A 132 -13.43 -33.88 -33.06
CA GLU A 132 -12.33 -33.83 -34.02
C GLU A 132 -12.73 -33.33 -35.42
N HIS A 133 -14.03 -33.35 -35.72
CA HIS A 133 -14.61 -32.95 -36.99
C HIS A 133 -15.50 -31.71 -36.86
N GLU A 134 -16.28 -31.64 -35.77
CA GLU A 134 -17.28 -30.60 -35.55
C GLU A 134 -16.66 -29.28 -35.07
N VAL A 135 -15.74 -29.30 -34.10
CA VAL A 135 -15.17 -28.06 -33.52
C VAL A 135 -14.44 -27.21 -34.58
N PRO A 136 -13.68 -27.76 -35.54
CA PRO A 136 -13.13 -26.98 -36.64
C PRO A 136 -14.19 -26.33 -37.55
N ILE A 137 -15.42 -26.84 -37.62
CA ILE A 137 -16.52 -26.30 -38.42
C ILE A 137 -17.26 -25.21 -37.64
N LEU A 138 -17.61 -25.47 -36.37
CA LEU A 138 -18.23 -24.47 -35.49
C LEU A 138 -17.35 -23.22 -35.33
N MET A 139 -16.02 -23.40 -35.39
CA MET A 139 -15.02 -22.34 -35.20
C MET A 139 -14.54 -21.70 -36.51
N ASP A 140 -15.29 -21.78 -37.62
CA ASP A 140 -14.90 -21.11 -38.89
C ASP A 140 -14.83 -19.57 -38.76
N GLY A 141 -15.53 -18.99 -37.77
CA GLY A 141 -15.44 -17.57 -37.40
C GLY A 141 -14.33 -17.21 -36.40
N TYR A 142 -13.59 -18.18 -35.85
CA TYR A 142 -12.54 -17.94 -34.84
C TYR A 142 -11.25 -17.43 -35.49
N PRO A 143 -10.56 -16.39 -34.95
CA PRO A 143 -9.43 -15.74 -35.62
C PRO A 143 -8.19 -16.60 -35.92
N HIS A 144 -8.10 -17.82 -35.39
CA HIS A 144 -6.94 -18.71 -35.56
C HIS A 144 -7.36 -20.10 -36.00
N LYS A 145 -6.65 -20.68 -36.97
CA LYS A 145 -7.03 -21.96 -37.59
C LYS A 145 -7.10 -23.11 -36.58
N VAL A 146 -8.32 -23.54 -36.23
CA VAL A 146 -8.55 -24.79 -35.49
C VAL A 146 -8.22 -25.98 -36.39
N THR A 147 -7.62 -27.03 -35.82
CA THR A 147 -7.25 -28.24 -36.56
C THR A 147 -7.61 -29.50 -35.79
N LYS A 148 -7.91 -30.59 -36.51
CA LYS A 148 -8.27 -31.90 -35.95
C LYS A 148 -7.25 -32.41 -34.90
N SER A 149 -5.95 -32.16 -35.12
CA SER A 149 -4.89 -32.54 -34.17
C SER A 149 -4.93 -31.77 -32.85
N MET A 150 -5.45 -30.53 -32.82
CA MET A 150 -5.64 -29.80 -31.55
C MET A 150 -6.64 -30.53 -30.65
N MET A 151 -7.76 -31.00 -31.22
CA MET A 151 -8.79 -31.77 -30.51
C MET A 151 -8.27 -33.12 -30.02
N GLN A 152 -7.34 -33.75 -30.75
CA GLN A 152 -6.64 -34.96 -30.29
C GLN A 152 -5.62 -34.70 -29.15
N THR A 153 -5.25 -33.44 -28.90
CA THR A 153 -4.26 -33.04 -27.88
C THR A 153 -4.83 -32.31 -26.66
N VAL A 154 -6.16 -32.23 -26.51
CA VAL A 154 -6.84 -31.50 -25.42
C VAL A 154 -6.22 -31.73 -24.03
N SER A 155 -5.90 -32.99 -23.70
CA SER A 155 -5.36 -33.36 -22.38
C SER A 155 -3.83 -33.35 -22.29
N SER A 156 -3.10 -33.12 -23.38
CA SER A 156 -1.62 -33.04 -23.40
C SER A 156 -1.10 -31.63 -23.71
N LYS A 157 -1.90 -30.79 -24.37
CA LYS A 157 -1.65 -29.38 -24.67
C LYS A 157 -2.96 -28.57 -24.56
N PRO A 158 -3.49 -28.35 -23.34
CA PRO A 158 -4.78 -27.68 -23.14
C PRO A 158 -4.83 -26.23 -23.63
N GLY A 159 -3.73 -25.46 -23.56
CA GLY A 159 -3.72 -24.02 -23.83
C GLY A 159 -4.48 -23.56 -25.09
N PRO A 160 -4.14 -24.04 -26.32
CA PRO A 160 -4.83 -23.67 -27.54
C PRO A 160 -6.31 -24.06 -27.61
N VAL A 161 -6.73 -25.05 -26.81
CA VAL A 161 -8.13 -25.48 -26.68
C VAL A 161 -8.88 -24.63 -25.66
N VAL A 162 -8.21 -24.26 -24.55
CA VAL A 162 -8.74 -23.29 -23.58
C VAL A 162 -8.89 -21.91 -24.25
N GLY A 163 -8.02 -21.54 -25.19
CA GLY A 163 -8.19 -20.34 -26.03
C GLY A 163 -9.45 -20.31 -26.90
N ILE A 164 -10.02 -21.48 -27.22
CA ILE A 164 -11.33 -21.60 -27.89
C ILE A 164 -12.47 -21.40 -26.88
N LEU A 165 -12.38 -21.99 -25.68
CA LEU A 165 -13.34 -21.77 -24.60
C LEU A 165 -13.38 -20.30 -24.13
N ASP A 166 -12.21 -19.64 -24.07
CA ASP A 166 -12.04 -18.23 -23.74
C ASP A 166 -12.79 -17.32 -24.72
N TYR A 167 -12.65 -17.58 -26.02
CA TYR A 167 -13.37 -16.88 -27.09
C TYR A 167 -14.87 -17.17 -27.10
N LEU A 168 -15.27 -18.42 -26.82
CA LEU A 168 -16.69 -18.78 -26.67
C LEU A 168 -17.34 -18.17 -25.43
N LEU A 169 -16.58 -17.96 -24.35
CA LEU A 169 -17.04 -17.20 -23.20
C LEU A 169 -17.24 -15.72 -23.54
N ASP A 170 -16.30 -15.12 -24.28
CA ASP A 170 -16.43 -13.73 -24.74
C ASP A 170 -17.66 -13.57 -25.65
N LEU A 171 -17.90 -14.51 -26.58
CA LEU A 171 -19.11 -14.54 -27.40
C LEU A 171 -20.39 -14.75 -26.57
N ALA A 172 -20.42 -15.73 -25.66
CA ALA A 172 -21.58 -15.99 -24.80
C ALA A 172 -21.93 -14.78 -23.92
N THR A 173 -20.91 -14.05 -23.45
CA THR A 173 -21.10 -12.79 -22.70
C THR A 173 -21.60 -11.67 -23.62
N ALA A 174 -21.09 -11.56 -24.84
CA ALA A 174 -21.49 -10.54 -25.80
C ALA A 174 -22.92 -10.75 -26.35
N MET A 175 -23.41 -12.00 -26.43
CA MET A 175 -24.79 -12.34 -26.76
C MET A 175 -25.80 -11.87 -25.70
N GLU A 176 -25.34 -11.54 -24.50
CA GLU A 176 -26.15 -11.04 -23.39
C GLU A 176 -26.10 -9.50 -23.24
N CYS A 177 -25.23 -8.83 -24.00
CA CYS A 177 -25.43 -7.42 -24.31
C CYS A 177 -26.61 -7.32 -25.29
N ASP A 178 -27.64 -6.55 -24.94
CA ASP A 178 -28.75 -6.27 -25.86
C ASP A 178 -28.20 -5.79 -27.21
N PRO A 179 -28.54 -6.43 -28.36
CA PRO A 179 -28.10 -5.98 -29.67
C PRO A 179 -28.43 -4.51 -29.95
N ALA A 180 -29.53 -3.96 -29.41
CA ALA A 180 -29.85 -2.54 -29.56
C ALA A 180 -28.91 -1.66 -28.72
N GLU A 181 -28.60 -2.03 -27.47
CA GLU A 181 -27.58 -1.38 -26.63
C GLU A 181 -26.17 -1.45 -27.26
N ALA A 182 -25.76 -2.61 -27.76
CA ALA A 182 -24.47 -2.81 -28.42
C ALA A 182 -24.37 -1.99 -29.72
N ILE A 183 -25.42 -1.97 -30.54
CA ILE A 183 -25.49 -1.11 -31.73
C ILE A 183 -25.52 0.37 -31.35
N ARG A 184 -26.21 0.77 -30.27
CA ARG A 184 -26.24 2.15 -29.74
C ARG A 184 -24.86 2.62 -29.26
N LEU A 185 -24.07 1.72 -28.69
CA LEU A 185 -22.71 2.01 -28.20
C LEU A 185 -21.63 1.98 -29.30
N LEU A 186 -21.88 1.29 -30.42
CA LEU A 186 -20.94 1.15 -31.55
C LEU A 186 -21.29 2.03 -32.75
N SER A 187 -22.55 2.43 -32.91
CA SER A 187 -22.98 3.40 -33.92
C SER A 187 -22.55 4.80 -33.54
N LYS A 188 -21.93 5.50 -34.50
CA LYS A 188 -21.93 6.97 -34.47
C LYS A 188 -23.35 7.47 -34.72
N GLU A 189 -23.73 8.55 -34.06
CA GLU A 189 -25.13 9.03 -34.00
C GLU A 189 -25.75 9.26 -35.40
N ASP A 190 -24.95 9.67 -36.38
CA ASP A 190 -25.34 9.82 -37.80
C ASP A 190 -25.96 8.54 -38.41
N GLY A 191 -25.51 7.35 -37.96
CA GLY A 191 -25.87 6.07 -38.56
C GLY A 191 -27.33 5.67 -38.34
N ALA A 192 -27.92 6.03 -37.20
CA ALA A 192 -29.34 5.74 -36.93
C ALA A 192 -30.25 6.58 -37.84
N LEU A 193 -29.96 7.88 -37.96
CA LEU A 193 -30.63 8.79 -38.88
C LEU A 193 -30.52 8.34 -40.33
N GLN A 194 -29.35 7.84 -40.75
CA GLN A 194 -29.17 7.29 -42.10
C GLN A 194 -30.12 6.10 -42.36
N VAL A 195 -30.19 5.13 -41.44
CA VAL A 195 -31.05 3.94 -41.61
C VAL A 195 -32.54 4.30 -41.64
N GLU A 196 -33.03 5.15 -40.73
CA GLU A 196 -34.43 5.60 -40.78
C GLU A 196 -34.74 6.39 -42.07
N THR A 197 -33.80 7.20 -42.56
CA THR A 197 -33.97 7.96 -43.81
C THR A 197 -34.00 7.05 -45.04
N GLU A 198 -33.14 6.02 -45.08
CA GLU A 198 -33.12 5.01 -46.17
C GLU A 198 -34.39 4.14 -46.17
N GLU A 199 -34.92 3.76 -45.00
CA GLU A 199 -36.20 3.05 -44.88
C GLU A 199 -37.40 3.93 -45.28
N LEU A 200 -37.42 5.20 -44.87
CA LEU A 200 -38.45 6.16 -45.31
C LEU A 200 -38.40 6.35 -46.83
N ALA A 201 -37.22 6.49 -47.41
CA ALA A 201 -37.05 6.58 -48.87
C ALA A 201 -37.52 5.29 -49.58
N ARG A 202 -37.11 4.11 -49.11
CA ARG A 202 -37.50 2.80 -49.66
C ARG A 202 -39.01 2.59 -49.62
N SER A 203 -39.63 2.84 -48.46
CA SER A 203 -41.08 2.64 -48.27
C SER A 203 -41.92 3.67 -49.04
N SER A 204 -41.42 4.89 -49.23
CA SER A 204 -42.08 5.93 -50.05
C SER A 204 -41.98 5.64 -51.55
N PHE A 205 -40.83 5.13 -52.01
CA PHE A 205 -40.64 4.68 -53.39
C PHE A 205 -41.58 3.52 -53.75
N VAL A 206 -41.69 2.51 -52.88
CA VAL A 206 -42.64 1.38 -53.06
C VAL A 206 -44.10 1.85 -53.11
N LYS A 207 -44.45 2.93 -52.40
CA LYS A 207 -45.79 3.56 -52.45
C LYS A 207 -45.99 4.51 -53.62
N GLY A 208 -44.97 4.73 -54.47
CA GLY A 208 -45.03 5.66 -55.60
C GLY A 208 -45.17 7.14 -55.20
N LEU A 209 -44.82 7.51 -53.96
CA LEU A 209 -44.98 8.87 -53.46
C LEU A 209 -43.96 9.81 -54.14
N PRO A 210 -44.40 10.92 -54.78
CA PRO A 210 -43.47 11.88 -55.36
C PRO A 210 -42.77 12.68 -54.25
N VAL A 211 -41.50 13.05 -54.50
CA VAL A 211 -40.63 13.81 -53.56
C VAL A 211 -41.28 15.13 -53.10
N ALA A 212 -42.15 15.73 -53.93
CA ALA A 212 -42.86 16.95 -53.60
C ALA A 212 -44.08 16.77 -52.67
N SER A 213 -44.51 15.53 -52.38
CA SER A 213 -45.75 15.24 -51.63
C SER A 213 -45.72 15.78 -50.20
N PRO A 214 -46.86 16.28 -49.68
CA PRO A 214 -46.92 16.86 -48.34
C PRO A 214 -46.67 15.81 -47.25
N GLN A 215 -47.20 14.60 -47.41
CA GLN A 215 -47.03 13.50 -46.44
C GLN A 215 -45.56 13.10 -46.26
N LEU A 216 -44.79 13.01 -47.36
CA LEU A 216 -43.36 12.71 -47.27
C LEU A 216 -42.57 13.86 -46.64
N LYS A 217 -42.93 15.12 -46.95
CA LYS A 217 -42.31 16.30 -46.32
C LYS A 217 -42.58 16.36 -44.81
N GLU A 218 -43.81 16.05 -44.40
CA GLU A 218 -44.22 15.96 -43.00
C GLU A 218 -43.47 14.83 -42.27
N GLN A 219 -43.35 13.66 -42.88
CA GLN A 219 -42.57 12.54 -42.34
C GLN A 219 -41.06 12.84 -42.26
N VAL A 220 -40.48 13.52 -43.24
CA VAL A 220 -39.08 13.97 -43.18
C VAL A 220 -38.89 15.05 -42.11
N LEU A 221 -39.83 15.99 -41.95
CA LEU A 221 -39.80 17.00 -40.88
C LEU A 221 -39.88 16.35 -39.50
N ASP A 222 -40.82 15.43 -39.29
CA ASP A 222 -40.93 14.63 -38.05
C ASP A 222 -39.62 13.90 -37.76
N LEU A 223 -39.09 13.15 -38.73
CA LEU A 223 -37.83 12.40 -38.62
C LEU A 223 -36.64 13.32 -38.28
N CYS A 224 -36.53 14.49 -38.93
CA CYS A 224 -35.53 15.52 -38.62
C CYS A 224 -35.74 16.21 -37.26
N THR A 225 -36.97 16.28 -36.73
CA THR A 225 -37.22 16.79 -35.37
C THR A 225 -36.96 15.75 -34.28
N ARG A 226 -37.30 14.48 -34.51
CA ARG A 226 -36.94 13.34 -33.63
C ARG A 226 -35.42 13.16 -33.58
N HIS A 227 -34.75 13.25 -34.72
CA HIS A 227 -33.28 13.20 -34.82
C HIS A 227 -32.61 14.57 -34.69
N LYS A 228 -33.27 15.57 -34.09
CA LYS A 228 -32.62 16.84 -33.74
C LYS A 228 -31.73 16.66 -32.51
N GLY A 229 -30.71 15.81 -32.63
CA GLY A 229 -29.65 15.62 -31.65
C GLY A 229 -28.96 16.95 -31.35
N ILE A 230 -29.32 17.53 -30.20
CA ILE A 230 -28.65 18.64 -29.51
C ILE A 230 -28.22 19.81 -30.42
N MET A 231 -29.10 20.27 -31.30
CA MET A 231 -29.06 21.65 -31.83
C MET A 231 -29.91 22.60 -30.98
N ASP A 232 -29.68 22.54 -29.68
CA ASP A 232 -29.83 23.69 -28.79
C ASP A 232 -28.46 24.04 -28.17
N GLU A 233 -27.86 25.09 -28.72
CA GLU A 233 -26.59 25.65 -28.26
C GLU A 233 -26.73 26.29 -26.86
N ALA A 234 -27.94 26.67 -26.43
CA ALA A 234 -28.18 27.11 -25.05
C ALA A 234 -28.09 25.92 -24.08
N GLY A 235 -28.73 24.80 -24.37
CA GLY A 235 -28.61 23.55 -23.60
C GLY A 235 -27.17 23.06 -23.44
N ILE A 236 -26.37 23.02 -24.52
CA ILE A 236 -24.95 22.65 -24.44
C ILE A 236 -24.16 23.63 -23.55
N ARG A 237 -24.42 24.94 -23.66
CA ARG A 237 -23.75 25.94 -22.81
C ARG A 237 -24.16 25.82 -21.35
N ALA A 238 -25.45 25.61 -21.06
CA ALA A 238 -25.96 25.44 -19.70
C ALA A 238 -25.36 24.20 -19.01
N GLU A 239 -25.32 23.06 -19.70
CA GLU A 239 -24.72 21.84 -19.15
C GLU A 239 -23.20 21.97 -18.98
N ARG A 240 -22.52 22.61 -19.94
CA ARG A 240 -21.08 22.88 -19.82
C ARG A 240 -20.74 23.82 -18.65
N GLU A 241 -21.61 24.79 -18.37
CA GLU A 241 -21.44 25.68 -17.22
C GLU A 241 -21.74 24.93 -15.91
N ARG A 242 -22.80 24.10 -15.87
CA ARG A 242 -23.10 23.22 -14.72
C ARG A 242 -21.93 22.30 -14.39
N VAL A 243 -21.31 21.69 -15.40
CA VAL A 243 -20.10 20.85 -15.23
C VAL A 243 -18.90 21.67 -14.75
N ARG A 244 -18.73 22.92 -15.22
CA ARG A 244 -17.66 23.81 -14.71
C ARG A 244 -17.89 24.16 -13.23
N SER A 245 -19.10 24.53 -12.83
CA SER A 245 -19.41 24.83 -11.42
C SER A 245 -19.18 23.61 -10.54
N ALA A 246 -19.65 22.42 -10.94
CA ALA A 246 -19.40 21.18 -10.21
C ALA A 246 -17.91 20.83 -10.13
N GLN A 247 -17.11 21.13 -11.17
CA GLN A 247 -15.66 20.99 -11.12
C GLN A 247 -15.02 21.96 -10.12
N GLN A 248 -15.44 23.24 -10.11
CA GLN A 248 -14.93 24.25 -9.18
C GLN A 248 -15.31 23.94 -7.72
N GLU A 249 -16.51 23.43 -7.47
CA GLU A 249 -16.96 22.95 -6.16
C GLU A 249 -16.13 21.74 -5.70
N ALA A 250 -15.82 20.80 -6.60
CA ALA A 250 -14.97 19.65 -6.30
C ALA A 250 -13.49 20.05 -6.06
N GLU A 251 -12.94 21.00 -6.82
CA GLU A 251 -11.59 21.53 -6.63
C GLU A 251 -11.47 22.29 -5.30
N ALA A 252 -12.47 23.08 -4.91
CA ALA A 252 -12.52 23.75 -3.61
C ALA A 252 -12.68 22.74 -2.44
N ALA A 253 -13.48 21.69 -2.62
CA ALA A 253 -13.62 20.62 -1.62
C ALA A 253 -12.33 19.79 -1.45
N LEU A 254 -11.55 19.60 -2.52
CA LEU A 254 -10.23 18.97 -2.45
C LEU A 254 -9.23 19.86 -1.70
N GLN A 255 -9.18 21.16 -1.99
CA GLN A 255 -8.31 22.10 -1.26
C GLN A 255 -8.61 22.10 0.26
N LEU A 256 -9.90 22.14 0.64
CA LEU A 256 -10.30 22.05 2.05
C LEU A 256 -9.91 20.71 2.70
N LEU A 257 -9.89 19.61 1.94
CA LEU A 257 -9.45 18.30 2.43
C LEU A 257 -7.91 18.23 2.59
N GLU A 258 -7.16 18.86 1.68
CA GLU A 258 -5.70 18.99 1.76
C GLU A 258 -5.30 19.86 2.97
N GLU A 259 -6.00 20.96 3.23
CA GLU A 259 -5.82 21.79 4.42
C GLU A 259 -6.12 21.01 5.72
N GLN A 260 -7.23 20.25 5.77
CA GLN A 260 -7.58 19.41 6.93
C GLN A 260 -6.61 18.26 7.19
N LEU A 261 -6.01 17.69 6.14
CA LEU A 261 -4.97 16.67 6.29
C LEU A 261 -3.68 17.28 6.85
N ALA A 262 -3.26 18.47 6.37
CA ALA A 262 -2.11 19.17 6.92
C ALA A 262 -2.31 19.61 8.38
N GLU A 263 -3.52 20.07 8.74
CA GLU A 263 -3.90 20.39 10.12
C GLU A 263 -3.84 19.15 11.03
N ARG A 264 -4.41 18.03 10.60
CA ARG A 264 -4.33 16.74 11.32
C ARG A 264 -2.88 16.31 11.55
N ASP A 265 -2.06 16.35 10.51
CA ASP A 265 -0.67 15.88 10.58
C ASP A 265 0.17 16.76 11.52
N SER A 266 -0.08 18.07 11.54
CA SER A 266 0.50 19.01 12.53
C SER A 266 0.08 18.66 13.97
N VAL A 267 -1.20 18.37 14.20
CA VAL A 267 -1.72 17.99 15.53
C VAL A 267 -1.18 16.62 15.98
N GLU A 268 -0.93 15.69 15.06
CA GLU A 268 -0.32 14.39 15.37
C GLU A 268 1.19 14.54 15.71
N GLU A 269 1.91 15.47 15.07
CA GLU A 269 3.27 15.87 15.47
C GLU A 269 3.30 16.56 16.86
N GLU A 270 2.37 17.46 17.15
CA GLU A 270 2.25 18.12 18.47
C GLU A 270 1.90 17.11 19.58
N TYR A 271 0.97 16.19 19.32
CA TYR A 271 0.62 15.10 20.24
C TYR A 271 1.83 14.21 20.54
N GLN A 272 2.61 13.84 19.52
CA GLN A 272 3.79 13.00 19.70
C GLN A 272 4.89 13.71 20.52
N GLN A 273 5.06 15.02 20.35
CA GLN A 273 5.96 15.84 21.19
C GLN A 273 5.48 15.90 22.65
N LEU A 274 4.17 16.06 22.89
CA LEU A 274 3.59 16.06 24.23
C LEU A 274 3.76 14.70 24.93
N VAL A 275 3.60 13.59 24.20
CA VAL A 275 3.87 12.23 24.72
C VAL A 275 5.32 12.08 25.13
N GLU A 276 6.29 12.50 24.29
CA GLU A 276 7.71 12.43 24.66
C GLU A 276 8.02 13.29 25.89
N TYR A 277 7.48 14.51 25.97
CA TYR A 277 7.64 15.39 27.13
C TYR A 277 7.10 14.74 28.42
N LEU A 278 5.93 14.09 28.36
CA LEU A 278 5.36 13.37 29.51
C LEU A 278 6.21 12.16 29.93
N GLU A 279 6.80 11.42 28.99
CA GLU A 279 7.77 10.35 29.31
C GLU A 279 9.05 10.90 29.94
N GLN A 280 9.60 12.01 29.42
CA GLN A 280 10.76 12.68 30.01
C GLN A 280 10.46 13.17 31.44
N MET A 281 9.29 13.77 31.68
CA MET A 281 8.89 14.25 33.01
C MET A 281 8.66 13.08 34.00
N LYS A 282 8.05 11.98 33.56
CA LYS A 282 7.91 10.76 34.36
C LYS A 282 9.26 10.12 34.70
N SER A 283 10.21 10.12 33.76
CA SER A 283 11.59 9.69 34.00
C SER A 283 12.30 10.56 35.04
N ARG A 284 12.16 11.89 34.95
CA ARG A 284 12.66 12.84 35.97
C ARG A 284 12.03 12.58 37.35
N GLU A 285 10.72 12.32 37.41
CA GLU A 285 10.01 12.02 38.66
C GLU A 285 10.56 10.74 39.33
N THR A 286 10.73 9.64 38.58
CA THR A 286 11.31 8.40 39.13
C THR A 286 12.76 8.58 39.59
N SER A 287 13.57 9.31 38.83
CA SER A 287 14.95 9.65 39.21
C SER A 287 15.00 10.47 40.52
N LYS A 288 14.12 11.48 40.66
CA LYS A 288 14.07 12.31 41.87
C LYS A 288 13.47 11.62 43.09
N LYS A 289 12.61 10.62 42.92
CA LYS A 289 12.19 9.71 44.01
C LYS A 289 13.38 8.88 44.52
N LEU A 290 14.18 8.31 43.62
CA LEU A 290 15.36 7.52 43.99
C LEU A 290 16.46 8.37 44.66
N ASP A 291 16.70 9.60 44.18
CA ASP A 291 17.54 10.58 44.87
C ASP A 291 17.03 10.87 46.30
N LEU A 292 15.72 11.10 46.48
CA LEU A 292 15.11 11.37 47.79
C LEU A 292 15.23 10.17 48.74
N GLU A 293 15.01 8.95 48.24
CA GLU A 293 15.17 7.72 49.01
C GLU A 293 16.62 7.56 49.49
N ARG A 294 17.61 7.75 48.60
CA ARG A 294 19.04 7.72 48.96
C ARG A 294 19.39 8.80 50.01
N MET A 295 18.94 10.04 49.82
CA MET A 295 19.18 11.12 50.80
C MET A 295 18.52 10.83 52.16
N HIS A 296 17.40 10.10 52.19
CA HIS A 296 16.76 9.67 53.43
C HIS A 296 17.57 8.55 54.13
N GLU A 297 18.04 7.55 53.39
CA GLU A 297 18.96 6.52 53.91
C GLU A 297 20.24 7.15 54.48
N GLU A 298 20.90 8.03 53.72
CA GLU A 298 22.09 8.77 54.16
C GLU A 298 21.82 9.57 55.45
N LYS A 299 20.68 10.26 55.56
CA LYS A 299 20.28 10.97 56.79
C LYS A 299 20.09 10.02 57.97
N THR A 300 19.47 8.85 57.80
CA THR A 300 19.31 7.89 58.91
C THR A 300 20.66 7.33 59.38
N HIS A 301 21.56 7.00 58.46
CA HIS A 301 22.92 6.53 58.76
C HIS A 301 23.79 7.60 59.43
N LEU A 302 23.69 8.87 59.03
CA LEU A 302 24.35 9.99 59.72
C LEU A 302 23.76 10.22 61.12
N THR A 303 22.44 10.12 61.27
CA THR A 303 21.77 10.23 62.58
C THR A 303 22.25 9.13 63.54
N GLN A 304 22.34 7.89 63.06
CA GLN A 304 22.87 6.76 63.83
C GLN A 304 24.33 6.98 64.25
N LYS A 305 25.18 7.50 63.36
CA LYS A 305 26.58 7.86 63.69
C LYS A 305 26.70 8.96 64.73
N ILE A 306 25.81 9.96 64.72
CA ILE A 306 25.79 11.00 65.75
C ILE A 306 25.45 10.39 67.12
N ILE A 307 24.49 9.46 67.17
CA ILE A 307 24.14 8.73 68.41
C ILE A 307 25.31 7.89 68.92
N GLU A 308 26.06 7.22 68.04
CA GLU A 308 27.25 6.44 68.39
C GLU A 308 28.40 7.32 68.91
N ILE A 309 28.62 8.49 68.29
CA ILE A 309 29.63 9.47 68.73
C ILE A 309 29.27 10.09 70.08
N ASP A 310 28.01 10.53 70.29
CA ASP A 310 27.58 11.08 71.57
C ASP A 310 27.62 10.02 72.69
N GLN A 311 27.40 8.73 72.40
CA GLN A 311 27.65 7.63 73.34
C GLN A 311 29.14 7.47 73.68
N LEU A 312 30.04 7.50 72.69
CA LEU A 312 31.49 7.43 72.90
C LEU A 312 32.02 8.62 73.72
N ILE A 313 31.51 9.83 73.47
CA ILE A 313 31.81 11.03 74.27
C ILE A 313 31.34 10.84 75.71
N GLY A 314 30.12 10.32 75.93
CA GLY A 314 29.60 10.00 77.25
C GLY A 314 30.46 9.00 78.02
N GLN A 315 30.84 7.88 77.37
CA GLN A 315 31.71 6.86 77.95
C GLN A 315 33.08 7.45 78.32
N THR A 316 33.73 8.15 77.38
CA THR A 316 35.04 8.79 77.58
C THR A 316 34.99 9.77 78.75
N LYS A 317 33.95 10.61 78.83
CA LYS A 317 33.75 11.54 79.94
C LYS A 317 33.63 10.82 81.29
N THR A 318 32.87 9.73 81.38
CA THR A 318 32.76 8.96 82.63
C THR A 318 34.07 8.28 83.04
N VAL A 319 34.95 7.93 82.10
CA VAL A 319 36.30 7.42 82.42
C VAL A 319 37.19 8.56 82.96
N VAL A 320 37.14 9.73 82.33
CA VAL A 320 37.91 10.93 82.74
C VAL A 320 37.49 11.43 84.14
N GLU A 321 36.19 11.45 84.43
CA GLU A 321 35.66 11.91 85.73
C GLU A 321 35.85 10.88 86.87
N GLY A 322 36.21 9.63 86.54
CA GLY A 322 36.26 8.51 87.48
C GLY A 322 37.65 8.10 88.01
N GLN A 323 38.75 8.73 87.57
CA GLN A 323 40.12 8.28 87.89
C GLN A 323 41.06 9.40 88.38
N PRO A 324 42.09 9.09 89.20
CA PRO A 324 43.18 10.01 89.53
C PRO A 324 44.28 9.96 88.46
N ILE A 325 44.09 10.72 87.37
CA ILE A 325 44.85 10.59 86.11
C ILE A 325 46.14 11.46 86.08
N SER A 326 47.17 11.03 85.34
CA SER A 326 48.42 11.76 85.14
C SER A 326 48.28 13.01 84.26
N VAL A 327 49.20 13.98 84.42
CA VAL A 327 49.19 15.25 83.67
C VAL A 327 49.34 15.05 82.16
N GLU A 328 50.18 14.10 81.74
CA GLU A 328 50.37 13.75 80.32
C GLU A 328 49.16 13.02 79.72
N GLU A 329 48.45 12.22 80.50
CA GLU A 329 47.20 11.57 80.07
C GLU A 329 46.06 12.60 79.93
N ILE A 330 45.96 13.55 80.87
CA ILE A 330 45.05 14.70 80.77
C ILE A 330 45.33 15.55 79.52
N ARG A 331 46.60 15.69 79.10
CA ARG A 331 46.96 16.33 77.82
C ARG A 331 46.49 15.51 76.62
N SER A 332 46.84 14.22 76.58
CA SER A 332 46.48 13.32 75.47
C SER A 332 44.96 13.26 75.24
N MET A 333 44.18 13.10 76.31
CA MET A 333 42.72 13.07 76.24
C MET A 333 42.11 14.43 75.92
N ARG A 334 42.76 15.55 76.28
CA ARG A 334 42.31 16.88 75.82
C ARG A 334 42.47 17.05 74.32
N THR A 335 43.58 16.60 73.73
CA THR A 335 43.74 16.59 72.27
C THR A 335 42.70 15.71 71.59
N GLN A 336 42.42 14.51 72.11
CA GLN A 336 41.34 13.67 71.57
C GLN A 336 39.96 14.30 71.75
N SER A 337 39.71 14.97 72.88
CA SER A 337 38.45 15.69 73.12
C SER A 337 38.26 16.83 72.11
N THR A 338 39.31 17.60 71.80
CA THR A 338 39.24 18.66 70.78
C THR A 338 39.09 18.08 69.37
N GLU A 339 39.77 16.98 69.03
CA GLU A 339 39.58 16.30 67.73
C GLU A 339 38.15 15.73 67.59
N LEU A 340 37.54 15.24 68.68
CA LEU A 340 36.15 14.81 68.72
C LEU A 340 35.17 15.99 68.66
N GLU A 341 35.49 17.14 69.28
CA GLU A 341 34.67 18.36 69.19
C GLU A 341 34.75 19.01 67.80
N ASP A 342 35.91 19.01 67.15
CA ASP A 342 36.10 19.49 65.78
C ASP A 342 35.40 18.57 64.76
N THR A 343 35.56 17.25 64.89
CA THR A 343 34.85 16.30 64.01
C THR A 343 33.33 16.33 64.24
N ARG A 344 32.85 16.47 65.48
CA ARG A 344 31.43 16.69 65.80
C ARG A 344 30.90 18.00 65.21
N SER A 345 31.70 19.07 65.24
CA SER A 345 31.36 20.36 64.64
C SER A 345 31.29 20.29 63.10
N SER A 346 32.23 19.56 62.48
CA SER A 346 32.22 19.27 61.04
C SER A 346 31.00 18.43 60.62
N VAL A 347 30.69 17.36 61.36
CA VAL A 347 29.49 16.53 61.11
C VAL A 347 28.20 17.33 61.30
N LEU A 348 28.10 18.21 62.30
CA LEU A 348 26.96 19.11 62.48
C LEU A 348 26.83 20.15 61.35
N SER A 349 27.96 20.62 60.79
CA SER A 349 27.95 21.49 59.61
C SER A 349 27.44 20.75 58.37
N ASN A 350 27.92 19.53 58.13
CA ASN A 350 27.51 18.70 56.99
C ASN A 350 26.04 18.26 57.11
N MET A 351 25.56 17.98 58.34
CA MET A 351 24.15 17.71 58.62
C MET A 351 23.27 18.92 58.28
N ARG A 352 23.69 20.13 58.64
CA ARG A 352 22.94 21.36 58.27
C ARG A 352 22.94 21.62 56.77
N SER A 353 24.04 21.33 56.06
CA SER A 353 24.08 21.39 54.59
C SER A 353 23.08 20.43 53.98
N THR A 354 23.15 19.15 54.35
CA THR A 354 22.22 18.12 53.84
C THR A 354 20.77 18.35 54.24
N GLU A 355 20.47 18.98 55.39
CA GLU A 355 19.10 19.42 55.73
C GLU A 355 18.63 20.60 54.86
N SER A 356 19.50 21.58 54.57
CA SER A 356 19.19 22.68 53.64
C SER A 356 19.01 22.19 52.20
N GLU A 357 19.81 21.22 51.76
CA GLU A 357 19.69 20.56 50.45
C GLU A 357 18.40 19.73 50.37
N LEU A 358 18.05 19.00 51.44
CA LEU A 358 16.78 18.27 51.55
C LEU A 358 15.57 19.21 51.47
N GLU A 359 15.63 20.40 52.09
CA GLU A 359 14.55 21.39 52.01
C GLU A 359 14.44 22.03 50.62
N LEU A 360 15.55 22.29 49.94
CA LEU A 360 15.59 22.71 48.53
C LEU A 360 15.01 21.65 47.59
N VAL A 361 15.38 20.37 47.75
CA VAL A 361 14.81 19.27 46.94
C VAL A 361 13.33 19.04 47.28
N SER A 362 12.94 19.09 48.56
CA SER A 362 11.53 18.93 48.97
C SER A 362 10.63 20.06 48.47
N SER A 363 11.12 21.30 48.42
CA SER A 363 10.39 22.44 47.84
C SER A 363 10.32 22.33 46.31
N SER A 364 11.44 22.04 45.63
CA SER A 364 11.45 21.78 44.18
C SER A 364 10.47 20.69 43.75
N VAL A 365 10.41 19.56 44.47
CA VAL A 365 9.47 18.46 44.18
C VAL A 365 8.01 18.88 44.42
N ARG A 366 7.71 19.78 45.37
CA ARG A 366 6.36 20.35 45.52
C ARG A 366 6.00 21.26 44.36
N THR A 367 6.93 22.08 43.87
CA THR A 367 6.71 22.96 42.71
C THR A 367 6.41 22.13 41.46
N VAL A 368 7.29 21.17 41.12
CA VAL A 368 7.10 20.28 39.95
C VAL A 368 5.82 19.46 40.06
N LYS A 369 5.43 19.04 41.26
CA LYS A 369 4.13 18.37 41.47
C LYS A 369 2.95 19.31 41.24
N ALA A 370 3.00 20.55 41.73
CA ALA A 370 1.94 21.52 41.55
C ALA A 370 1.80 21.97 40.07
N GLU A 371 2.92 22.11 39.36
CA GLU A 371 2.96 22.33 37.91
C GLU A 371 2.30 21.17 37.16
N LEU A 372 2.66 19.92 37.49
CA LEU A 372 2.06 18.73 36.88
C LEU A 372 0.55 18.60 37.20
N GLU A 373 0.14 18.86 38.44
CA GLU A 373 -1.28 18.85 38.83
C GLU A 373 -2.07 19.99 38.14
N THR A 374 -1.42 21.12 37.84
CA THR A 374 -2.02 22.24 37.08
C THR A 374 -2.19 21.85 35.60
N VAL A 375 -1.13 21.38 34.93
CA VAL A 375 -1.17 20.97 33.52
C VAL A 375 -2.14 19.79 33.30
N CYS A 376 -2.16 18.80 34.19
CA CYS A 376 -3.17 17.72 34.13
C CYS A 376 -4.60 18.23 34.39
N GLY A 377 -4.75 19.27 35.22
CA GLY A 377 -6.03 19.96 35.46
C GLY A 377 -6.50 20.74 34.24
N GLU A 378 -5.60 21.42 33.53
CA GLU A 378 -5.88 22.15 32.28
C GLU A 378 -6.25 21.17 31.15
N ILE A 379 -5.50 20.08 30.99
CA ILE A 379 -5.83 19.00 30.02
C ILE A 379 -7.20 18.38 30.36
N SER A 380 -7.48 18.10 31.63
CA SER A 380 -8.81 17.61 32.04
C SER A 380 -9.92 18.62 31.74
N GLN A 381 -9.69 19.92 31.99
CA GLN A 381 -10.66 20.96 31.68
C GLN A 381 -10.88 21.17 30.17
N LEU A 382 -9.86 20.97 29.33
CA LEU A 382 -10.01 20.98 27.87
C LEU A 382 -10.81 19.77 27.37
N LEU A 383 -10.66 18.61 28.00
CA LEU A 383 -11.43 17.40 27.69
C LEU A 383 -12.89 17.46 28.20
N ASP A 384 -13.12 18.01 29.40
CA ASP A 384 -14.45 18.06 30.03
C ASP A 384 -15.30 19.25 29.56
N ASN A 385 -14.71 20.42 29.28
CA ASN A 385 -15.44 21.59 28.77
C ASN A 385 -15.45 21.69 27.25
N GLY A 386 -14.70 20.84 26.55
CA GLY A 386 -14.70 20.78 25.09
C GLY A 386 -16.04 20.26 24.56
N PRO A 387 -16.85 21.07 23.84
CA PRO A 387 -17.91 20.53 23.01
C PRO A 387 -17.22 19.76 21.89
N TRP A 388 -17.57 18.50 21.66
CA TRP A 388 -16.99 17.73 20.55
C TRP A 388 -17.46 18.22 19.16
N ASP A 389 -18.41 19.17 19.12
CA ASP A 389 -18.77 20.02 17.96
C ASP A 389 -18.01 21.37 17.89
N GLY A 390 -17.18 21.69 18.90
CA GLY A 390 -16.70 23.04 19.20
C GLY A 390 -15.41 23.50 18.54
N LEU A 391 -14.63 22.60 17.93
CA LEU A 391 -13.27 22.86 17.43
C LEU A 391 -13.17 23.89 16.27
N ARG A 392 -14.30 24.39 15.74
CA ARG A 392 -14.33 25.36 14.62
C ARG A 392 -14.14 26.83 15.00
N ASN A 393 -14.12 27.18 16.28
CA ASN A 393 -14.24 28.57 16.74
C ASN A 393 -13.07 29.12 17.59
N PHE A 394 -11.91 28.45 17.62
CA PHE A 394 -10.68 29.15 18.02
C PHE A 394 -10.23 30.06 16.88
N GLY A 395 -10.14 31.37 17.14
CA GLY A 395 -9.62 32.29 16.16
C GLY A 395 -8.13 32.01 15.92
N ARG A 396 -7.70 32.04 14.66
CA ARG A 396 -6.28 31.91 14.29
C ARG A 396 -5.37 32.86 15.08
N ASN A 397 -5.87 34.04 15.44
CA ASN A 397 -5.15 35.01 16.27
C ASN A 397 -5.00 34.56 17.73
N ASP A 398 -6.01 33.90 18.29
CA ASP A 398 -6.00 33.41 19.68
C ASP A 398 -5.02 32.25 19.84
N LEU A 399 -4.98 31.35 18.85
CA LEU A 399 -3.96 30.29 18.74
C LEU A 399 -2.54 30.85 18.58
N ILE A 400 -2.36 31.86 17.73
CA ILE A 400 -1.07 32.56 17.59
C ILE A 400 -0.64 33.24 18.90
N GLU A 401 -1.57 33.88 19.63
CA GLU A 401 -1.25 34.53 20.90
C GLU A 401 -0.96 33.50 22.01
N ALA A 402 -1.63 32.35 22.02
CA ALA A 402 -1.34 31.23 22.91
C ALA A 402 0.04 30.63 22.63
N ALA A 403 0.37 30.31 21.38
CA ALA A 403 1.67 29.80 20.98
C ALA A 403 2.80 30.79 21.34
N ARG A 404 2.60 32.09 21.08
CA ARG A 404 3.57 33.14 21.44
C ARG A 404 3.81 33.23 22.95
N LYS A 405 2.78 33.00 23.78
CA LYS A 405 2.92 32.95 25.25
C LYS A 405 3.62 31.67 25.71
N ALA A 406 3.40 30.53 25.05
CA ALA A 406 4.12 29.29 25.31
C ALA A 406 5.62 29.41 24.98
N ASP A 407 5.97 30.05 23.86
CA ASP A 407 7.36 30.39 23.53
C ASP A 407 8.01 31.30 24.59
N GLU A 408 7.33 32.39 24.98
CA GLU A 408 7.81 33.31 26.02
C GLU A 408 8.04 32.59 27.37
N ALA A 409 7.11 31.73 27.79
CA ALA A 409 7.27 30.91 28.99
C ALA A 409 8.42 29.90 28.87
N THR A 410 8.61 29.29 27.70
CA THR A 410 9.68 28.31 27.44
C THR A 410 11.07 28.96 27.45
N VAL A 411 11.18 30.22 27.00
CA VAL A 411 12.41 31.02 27.14
C VAL A 411 12.67 31.33 28.62
N LEU A 412 11.68 31.84 29.36
CA LEU A 412 11.83 32.15 30.79
C LEU A 412 12.23 30.93 31.63
N LEU A 413 11.62 29.76 31.38
CA LEU A 413 12.00 28.50 32.04
C LEU A 413 13.44 28.09 31.72
N ARG A 414 13.92 28.33 30.50
CA ARG A 414 15.30 28.05 30.09
C ARG A 414 16.29 28.99 30.78
N GLU A 415 15.96 30.27 30.92
CA GLU A 415 16.76 31.27 31.62
C GLU A 415 16.82 30.98 33.14
N MET A 416 15.68 30.70 33.78
CA MET A 416 15.64 30.26 35.19
C MET A 416 16.44 28.98 35.42
N THR A 417 16.36 28.01 34.49
CA THR A 417 17.17 26.79 34.57
C THR A 417 18.67 27.11 34.50
N GLN A 418 19.09 28.03 33.62
CA GLN A 418 20.49 28.45 33.55
C GLN A 418 20.97 29.21 34.79
N GLU A 419 20.16 30.09 35.40
CA GLU A 419 20.52 30.72 36.66
C GLU A 419 20.64 29.71 37.81
N PHE A 420 19.74 28.73 37.89
CA PHE A 420 19.83 27.64 38.86
C PHE A 420 21.09 26.78 38.64
N ASP A 421 21.43 26.50 37.38
CA ASP A 421 22.66 25.81 36.99
C ASP A 421 23.93 26.62 37.28
N LEU A 422 23.86 27.94 37.40
CA LEU A 422 24.98 28.82 37.77
C LEU A 422 25.08 29.03 39.29
N LEU A 423 23.97 28.96 40.02
CA LEU A 423 23.92 29.03 41.48
C LEU A 423 24.38 27.71 42.11
N SER A 424 24.01 26.57 41.55
CA SER A 424 24.42 25.22 41.99
C SER A 424 25.91 24.87 41.73
N LYS A 425 26.66 25.79 41.10
CA LYS A 425 28.11 25.65 40.79
C LYS A 425 28.97 26.66 41.56
N LYS A 426 28.45 27.23 42.66
CA LYS A 426 29.13 28.15 43.59
C LYS A 426 29.14 27.59 45.00
#